data_AF-A0A645BUD0-F1
#
_entry.id   AF-A0A645BUD0-F1
#
_cell.length_a   1.000
_cell.length_b   1.000
_cell.length_c   1.000
_cell.angle_alpha   90.00
_cell.angle_beta   90.00
_cell.angle_gamma   90.00
#
_symmetry.space_group_name_H-M   'P 1'
#
loop_
_entity.id
_entity.type
_entity.pdbx_description
1 polymer ?
#
loop_
_entity_poly.entity_id
_entity_poly.type
_entity_poly.pdbx_seq_one_letter_code
_entity_poly.pdbx_strand_id
1 'polypeptide(L)'
;MRYIKVIRISGSYFAREFEKSEKSRKAVKKREVDEKTVAEQFLKGDATVRVIFEDNDRKPIDLSYESDEDKIKRYLGPKFLENY
;
A
#
# COMPACT_ATOMS: atom_id res chain seq x y z
N MET A 1 3.39 9.64 -3.49
CA MET A 1 2.47 9.44 -2.33
C MET A 1 2.72 8.07 -1.70
N ARG A 2 2.57 7.93 -0.38
CA ARG A 2 2.74 6.63 0.29
C ARG A 2 1.39 6.03 0.69
N TYR A 3 1.10 4.86 0.16
CA TYR A 3 -0.02 4.02 0.55
C TYR A 3 0.48 2.84 1.37
N ILE A 4 -0.42 2.24 2.13
CA ILE A 4 -0.22 0.97 2.81
C ILE A 4 -1.26 -0.03 2.34
N LYS A 5 -0.85 -1.28 2.16
CA LYS A 5 -1.74 -2.43 2.05
C LYS A 5 -1.62 -3.22 3.34
N VAL A 6 -2.69 -3.32 4.09
CA VAL A 6 -2.70 -4.06 5.36
C VAL A 6 -3.34 -5.41 5.11
N ILE A 7 -2.58 -6.49 5.34
CA ILE A 7 -3.02 -7.87 5.20
C ILE A 7 -3.32 -8.42 6.58
N ARG A 8 -4.57 -8.82 6.78
CA ARG A 8 -5.15 -9.40 8.00
C ARG A 8 -5.69 -10.79 7.69
N ILE A 9 -6.03 -11.55 8.73
CA ILE A 9 -6.73 -12.84 8.58
C ILE A 9 -8.04 -12.67 7.78
N SER A 10 -8.78 -11.60 8.04
CA SER A 10 -10.10 -11.34 7.42
C SER A 10 -10.03 -10.74 6.00
N GLY A 11 -8.83 -10.53 5.45
CA GLY A 11 -8.66 -9.98 4.11
C GLY A 11 -7.59 -8.89 4.06
N SER A 12 -7.73 -7.94 3.14
CA SER A 12 -6.80 -6.82 3.03
C SER A 12 -7.49 -5.55 2.61
N TYR A 13 -6.96 -4.42 3.05
CA TYR A 13 -7.44 -3.10 2.63
C TYR A 13 -6.26 -2.18 2.34
N PHE A 14 -6.52 -1.18 1.50
CA PHE A 14 -5.56 -0.11 1.23
C PHE A 14 -5.91 1.12 2.06
N ALA A 15 -4.89 1.80 2.54
CA ALA A 15 -5.04 3.09 3.20
C ALA A 15 -3.91 4.03 2.80
N ARG A 16 -4.18 5.33 2.88
CA ARG A 16 -3.15 6.35 2.73
C ARG A 16 -2.55 6.66 4.10
N GLU A 17 -1.22 6.61 4.20
CA GLU A 17 -0.51 7.11 5.38
C GLU A 17 -0.34 8.63 5.24
N PHE A 18 -0.70 9.36 6.29
CA PHE A 18 -0.45 10.79 6.40
C PHE A 18 0.66 10.98 7.43
N GLU A 19 1.80 11.53 7.01
CA GLU A 19 2.84 11.99 7.93
C GLU A 19 2.22 12.99 8.91
N LYS A 20 2.40 12.75 10.20
CA LYS A 20 2.03 13.72 11.21
C LYS A 20 3.10 14.80 11.27
N SER A 21 2.68 16.05 11.46
CA SER A 21 3.57 16.99 12.15
C SER A 21 3.66 16.57 13.63
N GLU A 22 4.86 16.65 14.19
CA GLU A 22 5.21 16.30 15.58
C GLU A 22 4.26 16.89 16.66
N LYS A 23 3.48 17.91 16.31
CA LYS A 23 2.58 18.65 17.22
C LYS A 23 1.20 18.01 17.43
N SER A 24 0.85 16.93 16.73
CA SER A 24 -0.54 16.40 16.73
C SER A 24 -0.74 15.21 17.69
N ARG A 25 -1.47 15.43 18.80
CA ARG A 25 -1.81 14.41 19.83
C ARG A 25 -2.76 13.29 19.37
N LYS A 26 -3.35 13.35 18.18
CA LYS A 26 -4.34 12.36 17.71
C LYS A 26 -3.66 11.14 17.08
N ALA A 27 -4.25 9.95 17.20
CA ALA A 27 -3.80 8.71 16.54
C ALA A 27 -3.62 8.90 15.02
N VAL A 28 -2.72 8.11 14.40
CA VAL A 28 -2.43 8.18 12.94
C VAL A 28 -3.73 8.11 12.16
N LYS A 29 -4.04 9.14 11.37
CA LYS A 29 -5.27 9.19 10.57
C LYS A 29 -5.06 8.35 9.30
N LYS A 30 -5.25 7.05 9.41
CA LYS A 30 -5.30 6.15 8.24
C LYS A 30 -6.68 6.33 7.60
N ARG A 31 -6.73 6.72 6.33
CA ARG A 31 -7.98 6.75 5.55
C ARG A 31 -7.93 5.60 4.56
N GLU A 32 -8.92 4.73 4.61
CA GLU A 32 -9.08 3.69 3.60
C GLU A 32 -9.28 4.31 2.23
N VAL A 33 -8.67 3.70 1.22
CA VAL A 33 -8.69 4.18 -0.16
C VAL A 33 -9.01 2.97 -1.04
N ASP A 34 -9.87 3.17 -2.03
CA ASP A 34 -10.18 2.14 -3.01
C ASP A 34 -8.92 1.67 -3.74
N GLU A 35 -8.81 0.35 -3.92
CA GLU A 35 -7.71 -0.29 -4.64
C GLU A 35 -7.49 0.34 -6.02
N LYS A 36 -8.59 0.68 -6.72
CA LYS A 36 -8.53 1.31 -8.04
C LYS A 36 -7.73 2.63 -8.01
N THR A 37 -8.01 3.49 -7.03
CA THR A 37 -7.29 4.77 -6.91
C THR A 37 -5.81 4.56 -6.60
N VAL A 38 -5.48 3.57 -5.77
CA VAL A 38 -4.08 3.25 -5.46
C VAL A 38 -3.36 2.72 -6.70
N ALA A 39 -3.99 1.80 -7.44
CA ALA A 39 -3.45 1.25 -8.68
C ALA A 39 -3.21 2.33 -9.74
N GLU A 40 -4.17 3.23 -9.98
CA GLU A 40 -4.03 4.34 -10.93
C GLU A 40 -2.85 5.26 -10.58
N GLN A 41 -2.60 5.53 -9.30
CA GLN A 41 -1.46 6.36 -8.90
C GLN A 41 -0.14 5.60 -8.91
N PHE A 42 -0.17 4.31 -8.61
CA PHE A 42 1.02 3.45 -8.63
C PHE A 42 1.55 3.28 -10.06
N LEU A 43 0.65 3.02 -11.02
CA LEU A 43 0.98 2.87 -12.44
C LEU A 43 1.53 4.17 -13.07
N LYS A 44 1.18 5.33 -12.52
CA LYS A 44 1.77 6.62 -12.94
C LYS A 44 3.19 6.85 -12.41
N GLY A 45 3.71 5.97 -11.56
CA GLY A 45 4.98 6.18 -10.85
C GLY A 45 4.90 7.19 -9.71
N ASP A 46 3.72 7.74 -9.43
CA ASP A 46 3.50 8.78 -8.41
C ASP A 46 3.27 8.21 -7.00
N ALA A 47 3.22 6.89 -6.85
CA ALA A 47 2.92 6.25 -5.58
C ALA A 47 3.77 5.00 -5.27
N THR A 48 4.02 4.82 -3.98
CA THR A 48 4.65 3.64 -3.39
C THR A 48 3.67 2.97 -2.44
N VAL A 49 3.62 1.65 -2.43
CA VAL A 49 2.75 0.87 -1.54
C VAL A 49 3.59 0.05 -0.57
N ARG A 50 3.34 0.25 0.73
CA ARG A 50 3.93 -0.57 1.79
C ARG A 50 2.97 -1.66 2.24
N VAL A 51 3.37 -2.91 2.06
CA VAL A 51 2.60 -4.09 2.47
C VAL A 51 2.95 -4.42 3.92
N ILE A 52 1.94 -4.42 4.79
CA ILE A 52 2.05 -4.68 6.23
C ILE A 52 1.25 -5.94 6.56
N PHE A 53 1.87 -6.87 7.28
CA PHE A 53 1.23 -8.11 7.72
C PHE A 53 0.90 -7.99 9.21
N GLU A 54 -0.38 -7.99 9.57
CA GLU A 54 -0.78 -7.94 11.00
C GLU A 54 -0.60 -9.26 11.73
N ASP A 55 -0.58 -10.36 10.99
CA ASP A 55 -0.72 -11.70 11.58
C ASP A 55 0.60 -12.48 11.74
N ASN A 56 1.64 -12.10 10.99
CA ASN A 56 2.70 -13.05 10.65
C ASN A 56 4.13 -12.68 11.14
N ASP A 57 4.30 -11.67 12.00
CA ASP A 57 5.63 -11.13 12.40
C ASP A 57 6.57 -10.84 11.20
N ARG A 58 5.98 -10.70 10.01
CA ARG A 58 6.69 -10.49 8.76
C ARG A 58 7.07 -9.03 8.66
N LYS A 59 8.31 -8.79 8.24
CA LYS A 59 8.77 -7.44 7.93
C LYS A 59 7.89 -6.84 6.82
N PRO A 60 7.49 -5.57 6.95
CA PRO A 60 6.77 -4.89 5.90
C PRO A 60 7.62 -4.79 4.62
N ILE A 61 6.95 -4.82 3.48
CA ILE A 61 7.59 -4.78 2.15
C ILE A 61 7.16 -3.50 1.46
N ASP A 62 8.13 -2.69 1.02
CA ASP A 62 7.86 -1.50 0.22
C ASP A 62 7.98 -1.85 -1.27
N LEU A 63 6.93 -1.54 -2.03
CA LEU A 63 6.83 -1.76 -3.48
C LEU A 63 6.60 -0.44 -4.19
N SER A 64 7.40 -0.19 -5.22
CA SER A 64 7.28 0.90 -6.19
C SER A 64 6.98 0.34 -7.59
N TYR A 65 6.63 1.22 -8.53
CA TYR A 65 6.45 0.85 -9.93
C TYR A 65 7.67 0.13 -10.54
N GLU A 66 8.88 0.49 -10.09
CA GLU A 66 10.15 -0.13 -10.53
C GLU A 66 10.49 -1.44 -9.79
N SER A 67 9.63 -1.89 -8.88
CA SER A 67 9.84 -3.15 -8.18
C SER A 67 9.57 -4.34 -9.09
N ASP A 68 10.11 -5.49 -8.71
CA ASP A 68 9.90 -6.77 -9.38
C ASP A 68 8.42 -7.09 -9.61
N GLU A 69 8.04 -7.35 -10.86
CA GLU A 69 6.65 -7.58 -11.28
C GLU A 69 6.02 -8.78 -10.58
N ASP A 70 6.76 -9.85 -10.32
CA ASP A 70 6.26 -11.00 -9.57
C ASP A 70 5.94 -10.62 -8.12
N LYS A 71 6.74 -9.75 -7.49
CA LYS A 71 6.41 -9.22 -6.16
C LYS A 71 5.19 -8.31 -6.20
N ILE A 72 5.09 -7.42 -7.18
CA ILE A 72 3.92 -6.54 -7.36
C ILE A 72 2.65 -7.39 -7.52
N LYS A 73 2.68 -8.38 -8.42
CA LYS A 73 1.55 -9.29 -8.65
C LYS A 73 1.19 -10.10 -7.41
N ARG A 74 2.19 -10.62 -6.69
CA ARG A 74 2.00 -11.45 -5.49
C ARG A 74 1.38 -10.69 -4.34
N TYR A 75 1.81 -9.46 -4.10
CA TYR A 75 1.41 -8.71 -2.91
C TYR A 75 0.34 -7.66 -3.17
N LEU A 76 0.36 -6.97 -4.31
CA LEU A 76 -0.59 -5.92 -4.65
C LEU A 76 -1.72 -6.47 -5.52
N GLY A 77 -1.39 -7.32 -6.49
CA GLY A 77 -2.32 -7.94 -7.42
C GLY A 77 -2.06 -7.51 -8.87
N PRO A 78 -2.72 -8.14 -9.85
CA PRO A 78 -2.47 -7.90 -11.28
C PRO A 78 -2.82 -6.48 -11.74
N LYS A 79 -3.77 -5.80 -11.07
CA LYS A 79 -4.18 -4.41 -11.39
C LYS A 79 -3.07 -3.37 -11.20
N PHE A 80 -1.96 -3.74 -10.57
CA PHE A 80 -0.80 -2.88 -10.35
C PHE A 80 0.28 -3.07 -11.42
N LEU A 81 -0.03 -3.84 -12.48
CA LEU A 81 0.81 -4.02 -13.66
C LEU A 81 0.17 -3.32 -14.85
N GLU A 82 0.99 -2.72 -15.71
CA GLU A 82 0.54 -1.89 -16.85
C GLU A 82 -0.26 -2.69 -17.91
N ASN A 83 -0.15 -4.02 -17.89
CA ASN A 83 -0.70 -4.93 -18.90
C ASN A 83 -1.97 -5.69 -18.45
N TYR A 84 -2.82 -5.12 -17.59
CA TYR A 84 -4.05 -5.79 -17.11
C TYR A 84 -5.33 -4.98 -17.31
#